data_AF-A0A4U0ZF61-F1
#
_entry.id   AF-A0A4U0ZF61-F1
#
_cell.length_a   1.000
_cell.length_b   1.000
_cell.length_c   1.000
_cell.angle_alpha   90.00
_cell.angle_beta   90.00
_cell.angle_gamma   90.00
#
_symmetry.space_group_name_H-M   'P 1'
#
loop_
_entity.id
_entity.type
_entity.pdbx_description
1 polymer ?
#
loop_
_entity_poly.entity_id
_entity_poly.type
_entity_poly.pdbx_seq_one_letter_code
_entity_poly.pdbx_strand_id
1 'polypeptide(L)'
;MYRGSCSCQAIQYEIEHIDELEADDETLTQTDTSKLSMTVEKERLVVDCAPSSLAELHEANGETHHVCNVCGSVIFVELCPNKVRLEVAFTGHDALAEPHCQFVL
;
A
#
# COMPACT_ATOMS: atom_id res chain seq x y z
N MET A 1 -1.29 -4.67 11.19
CA MET A 1 -1.03 -5.45 9.95
C MET A 1 -2.05 -5.02 8.92
N TYR A 2 -1.62 -4.66 7.71
CA TYR A 2 -2.51 -4.26 6.61
C TYR A 2 -2.52 -5.35 5.55
N ARG A 3 -3.71 -5.70 5.05
CA ARG A 3 -3.90 -6.65 3.96
C ARG A 3 -4.69 -6.01 2.84
N GLY A 4 -4.34 -6.34 1.61
CA GLY A 4 -5.08 -5.88 0.45
C GLY A 4 -4.96 -6.83 -0.73
N SER A 5 -5.71 -6.55 -1.77
CA SER A 5 -5.67 -7.28 -3.03
C SER A 5 -5.85 -6.33 -4.20
N CYS A 6 -5.39 -6.73 -5.38
CA CYS A 6 -5.74 -6.02 -6.60
C CYS A 6 -7.24 -6.15 -6.90
N SER A 7 -7.77 -5.33 -7.82
CA SER A 7 -9.21 -5.30 -8.12
C SER A 7 -9.77 -6.63 -8.66
N CYS A 8 -8.95 -7.45 -9.32
CA CYS A 8 -9.34 -8.78 -9.78
C CYS A 8 -9.00 -9.91 -8.81
N GLN A 9 -8.46 -9.60 -7.64
CA GLN A 9 -8.06 -10.55 -6.59
C GLN A 9 -6.96 -11.55 -6.99
N ALA A 10 -6.33 -11.38 -8.17
CA ALA A 10 -5.23 -12.23 -8.65
C ALA A 10 -3.89 -12.01 -7.93
N ILE A 11 -3.79 -10.91 -7.17
CA ILE A 11 -2.64 -10.56 -6.35
C ILE A 11 -3.17 -10.20 -4.97
N GLN A 12 -2.61 -10.81 -3.95
CA GLN A 12 -2.81 -10.48 -2.55
C GLN A 12 -1.50 -9.93 -1.99
N TYR A 13 -1.59 -8.95 -1.10
CA TYR A 13 -0.43 -8.41 -0.42
C TYR A 13 -0.72 -8.17 1.06
N GLU A 14 0.33 -8.30 1.85
CA GLU A 14 0.31 -8.11 3.29
C GLU A 14 1.50 -7.24 3.68
N ILE A 15 1.26 -6.32 4.60
CA ILE A 15 2.28 -5.46 5.18
C ILE A 15 2.42 -5.83 6.65
N GLU A 16 3.57 -6.41 6.99
CA GLU A 16 3.93 -6.74 8.36
C GLU A 16 4.08 -5.46 9.20
N HIS A 17 3.80 -5.59 10.50
CA HIS A 17 3.65 -4.53 11.51
C HIS A 17 4.41 -3.22 11.21
N ILE A 18 3.66 -2.12 11.20
CA ILE A 18 4.19 -0.76 11.06
C ILE A 18 4.13 -0.17 12.45
N ASP A 19 5.26 0.25 12.97
CA ASP A 19 5.33 0.93 14.27
C ASP A 19 4.51 2.22 14.19
N GLU A 20 3.78 2.57 15.25
CA GLU A 20 2.87 3.75 15.27
C GLU A 20 3.59 5.07 14.89
N LEU A 21 4.92 5.12 15.02
CA LEU A 21 5.74 6.27 14.65
C LEU A 21 6.03 6.37 13.13
N GLU A 22 5.96 5.26 12.39
CA GLU A 22 6.18 5.22 10.94
C GLU A 22 4.90 5.47 10.13
N ALA A 23 3.74 5.48 10.82
CA ALA A 23 2.45 5.82 10.22
C ALA A 23 2.26 7.33 9.97
N ASP A 24 3.08 8.20 10.58
CA ASP A 24 2.91 9.68 10.54
C ASP A 24 3.13 10.30 9.14
N ASP A 25 3.66 9.55 8.16
CA ASP A 25 3.72 9.95 6.73
C ASP A 25 2.44 9.56 5.97
N GLU A 26 1.31 9.41 6.68
CA GLU A 26 0.00 9.15 6.09
C GLU A 26 -0.57 10.39 5.39
N THR A 27 -0.36 10.48 4.08
CA THR A 27 -1.07 11.49 3.28
C THR A 27 -2.46 10.97 2.90
N LEU A 28 -3.47 11.28 3.71
CA LEU A 28 -4.87 11.06 3.35
C LEU A 28 -5.28 12.07 2.26
N THR A 29 -5.36 11.60 1.02
CA THR A 29 -5.85 12.46 -0.07
C THR A 29 -7.38 12.51 -0.02
N GLN A 30 -7.93 13.72 0.18
CA GLN A 30 -9.37 14.01 0.18
C GLN A 30 -9.95 13.93 -1.25
N THR A 31 -9.96 12.73 -1.81
CA THR A 31 -10.69 12.41 -3.04
C THR A 31 -11.82 11.44 -2.66
N ASP A 32 -12.90 11.38 -3.43
CA ASP A 32 -14.14 10.59 -3.19
C ASP A 32 -13.93 9.08 -2.90
N THR A 33 -12.68 8.60 -2.92
CA THR A 33 -12.22 7.30 -2.47
C THR A 33 -11.12 7.53 -1.44
N SER A 34 -11.36 7.24 -0.16
CA SER A 34 -10.35 7.36 0.92
C SER A 34 -9.19 6.40 0.67
N LYS A 35 -8.18 6.88 -0.06
CA LYS A 35 -6.94 6.16 -0.33
C LYS A 35 -5.89 6.65 0.65
N LEU A 36 -5.26 5.71 1.34
CA LEU A 36 -4.13 5.93 2.22
C LEU A 36 -2.86 5.53 1.46
N SER A 37 -1.96 6.49 1.24
CA SER A 37 -0.62 6.20 0.72
C SER A 37 0.34 5.99 1.87
N MET A 38 1.14 4.92 1.79
CA MET A 38 2.06 4.55 2.87
C MET A 38 3.38 4.07 2.31
N THR A 39 4.48 4.53 2.89
CA THR A 39 5.83 4.13 2.52
C THR A 39 6.36 3.14 3.55
N VAL A 40 6.77 1.95 3.11
CA VAL A 40 7.29 0.90 3.99
C VAL A 40 8.58 0.31 3.45
N GLU A 41 9.31 -0.39 4.31
CA GLU A 41 10.45 -1.18 3.88
C GLU A 41 10.00 -2.37 3.03
N LYS A 42 10.70 -2.61 1.91
CA LYS A 42 10.35 -3.69 0.96
C LYS A 42 10.30 -5.06 1.62
N GLU A 43 11.15 -5.29 2.61
CA GLU A 43 11.20 -6.55 3.37
C GLU A 43 9.94 -6.83 4.19
N ARG A 44 9.16 -5.79 4.54
CA ARG A 44 7.90 -5.92 5.29
C ARG A 44 6.68 -6.12 4.39
N LEU A 45 6.87 -6.04 3.07
CA LEU A 45 5.81 -6.27 2.08
C LEU A 45 5.89 -7.72 1.56
N VAL A 46 4.87 -8.51 1.86
CA VAL A 46 4.69 -9.86 1.31
C VAL A 46 3.66 -9.79 0.20
N VAL A 47 4.01 -10.27 -0.99
CA VAL A 47 3.10 -10.35 -2.15
C VAL A 47 2.89 -11.80 -2.53
N ASP A 48 1.65 -12.26 -2.42
CA ASP A 48 1.21 -13.57 -2.86
C ASP A 48 0.50 -13.45 -4.22
N CYS A 49 1.14 -13.98 -5.26
CA CYS A 49 0.56 -14.02 -6.60
C CYS A 49 1.22 -15.08 -7.48
N ALA A 50 0.53 -15.47 -8.55
CA ALA A 50 1.15 -16.25 -9.61
C ALA A 50 2.24 -15.41 -10.32
N PRO A 51 3.36 -16.01 -10.77
CA PRO A 51 4.47 -15.28 -11.37
C PRO A 51 4.11 -14.51 -12.65
N SER A 52 3.03 -14.91 -13.34
CA SER A 52 2.51 -14.22 -14.53
C SER A 52 1.59 -13.04 -14.21
N SER A 53 1.21 -12.86 -12.94
CA SER A 53 0.22 -11.88 -12.51
C SER A 53 0.83 -10.53 -12.17
N LEU A 54 2.11 -10.48 -11.79
CA LEU A 54 2.82 -9.24 -11.44
C LEU A 54 3.74 -8.82 -12.58
N ALA A 55 3.63 -7.57 -13.01
CA ALA A 55 4.49 -6.96 -14.03
C ALA A 55 5.20 -5.73 -13.48
N GLU A 56 6.37 -5.42 -14.03
CA GLU A 56 7.20 -4.29 -13.65
C GLU A 56 7.22 -3.25 -14.77
N LEU A 57 6.88 -2.00 -14.44
CA LEU A 57 6.92 -0.87 -15.34
C LEU A 57 7.93 0.15 -14.81
N HIS A 58 8.99 0.40 -15.58
CA HIS A 58 10.01 1.38 -15.22
C HIS A 58 9.61 2.74 -15.77
N GLU A 59 9.44 3.72 -14.89
CA GLU A 59 9.09 5.08 -15.27
C GLU A 59 10.35 5.95 -15.49
N ALA A 60 10.21 7.01 -16.28
CA ALA A 60 11.33 7.89 -16.64
C ALA A 60 11.87 8.72 -15.46
N ASN A 61 11.09 8.84 -14.38
CA ASN A 61 11.45 9.45 -13.10
C ASN A 61 12.38 8.54 -12.25
N GLY A 62 12.63 7.30 -12.68
CA GLY A 62 13.42 6.32 -11.93
C GLY A 62 12.60 5.49 -10.93
N GLU A 63 11.29 5.66 -10.87
CA GLU A 63 10.38 4.82 -10.09
C GLU A 63 10.10 3.50 -10.84
N THR A 64 9.92 2.40 -10.10
CA THR A 64 9.50 1.12 -10.68
C THR A 64 8.12 0.75 -10.14
N HIS A 65 7.13 0.68 -11.03
CA HIS A 65 5.74 0.40 -10.67
C HIS A 65 5.48 -1.10 -10.84
N HIS A 66 5.06 -1.74 -9.75
CA HIS A 66 4.64 -3.13 -9.76
C HIS A 66 3.13 -3.20 -9.93
N VAL A 67 2.68 -3.72 -11.07
CA VAL A 67 1.28 -3.69 -11.49
C VAL A 67 0.73 -5.08 -11.72
N CYS A 68 -0.57 -5.24 -11.53
CA CYS A 68 -1.26 -6.46 -11.91
C CYS A 68 -1.38 -6.55 -13.43
N ASN A 69 -0.80 -7.58 -14.03
CA ASN A 69 -0.89 -7.87 -15.46
C ASN A 69 -2.33 -8.23 -15.93
N VAL A 70 -3.21 -8.62 -15.00
CA VAL A 70 -4.59 -9.02 -15.32
C VAL A 70 -5.55 -7.83 -15.35
N CYS A 71 -5.50 -6.95 -14.34
CA CYS A 71 -6.45 -5.83 -14.19
C CYS A 71 -5.81 -4.44 -14.28
N GLY A 72 -4.49 -4.35 -14.40
CA GLY A 72 -3.76 -3.07 -14.49
C GLY A 72 -3.65 -2.30 -13.16
N SER A 73 -4.13 -2.85 -12.05
CA SER A 73 -4.03 -2.18 -10.73
C SER A 73 -2.56 -2.06 -10.32
N VAL A 74 -2.15 -0.87 -9.87
CA VAL A 74 -0.84 -0.67 -9.21
C VAL A 74 -0.91 -1.33 -7.83
N ILE A 75 0.08 -2.17 -7.52
CA ILE A 75 0.19 -2.87 -6.24
C ILE A 75 1.10 -2.08 -5.31
N PHE A 76 2.30 -1.75 -5.78
CA PHE A 76 3.26 -0.91 -5.06
C PHE A 76 4.21 -0.23 -6.04
N VAL A 77 4.83 0.86 -5.59
CA VAL A 77 5.83 1.61 -6.33
C VAL A 77 7.15 1.53 -5.56
N GLU A 78 8.20 1.04 -6.20
CA GLU A 78 9.55 1.07 -5.66
C GLU A 78 10.16 2.46 -5.87
N LEU A 79 10.40 3.17 -4.76
CA LEU A 79 11.01 4.51 -4.75
C LEU A 79 12.54 4.41 -4.64
N CYS A 80 13.01 3.42 -3.89
CA CYS A 80 14.41 3.10 -3.63
C CYS A 80 14.51 1.58 -3.45
N PRO A 81 15.70 0.96 -3.56
CA PRO A 81 15.85 -0.50 -3.49
C PRO A 81 15.25 -1.16 -2.24
N ASN A 82 15.15 -0.39 -1.14
CA ASN A 82 14.63 -0.86 0.15
C ASN A 82 13.28 -0.24 0.54
N LYS A 83 12.73 0.71 -0.23
CA LYS A 83 11.50 1.42 0.14
C LYS A 83 10.47 1.37 -0.96
N VAL A 84 9.26 0.95 -0.59
CA VAL A 84 8.12 0.83 -1.47
C VAL A 84 6.96 1.68 -0.95
N ARG A 85 6.21 2.31 -1.86
CA ARG A 85 5.00 3.06 -1.58
C ARG A 85 3.79 2.25 -2.02
N LEU A 86 2.80 2.08 -1.15
CA LEU A 86 1.54 1.42 -1.44
C LEU A 86 0.38 2.39 -1.31
N GLU A 87 -0.61 2.24 -2.18
CA GLU A 87 -1.92 2.87 -2.02
C GLU A 87 -2.90 1.82 -1.52
N VAL A 88 -3.29 1.92 -0.25
CA VAL A 88 -4.30 1.05 0.34
C VAL A 88 -5.64 1.77 0.40
N ALA A 89 -6.70 1.09 -0.06
CA ALA A 89 -8.05 1.60 0.10
C ALA A 89 -8.47 1.43 1.56
N PHE A 90 -8.70 2.54 2.26
CA PHE A 90 -9.22 2.52 3.61
C PHE A 90 -10.74 2.66 3.57
N THR A 91 -11.46 1.55 3.65
CA THR A 91 -12.88 1.58 3.97
C THR A 91 -13.00 1.78 5.48
N GLY A 92 -12.98 3.04 5.92
CA GLY A 92 -13.15 3.36 7.32
C GLY A 92 -14.48 2.86 7.83
N HIS A 93 -14.48 1.68 8.46
CA HIS A 93 -15.43 1.19 9.45
C HIS A 93 -14.99 -0.22 9.88
N ASP A 94 -14.12 -0.28 10.91
CA ASP A 94 -14.22 -1.35 11.89
C ASP A 94 -14.16 -0.72 13.29
N ALA A 95 -15.16 -1.04 14.09
CA ALA A 95 -15.46 -0.44 15.37
C ALA A 95 -14.55 -1.07 16.44
N LEU A 96 -13.82 -0.24 17.20
CA LEU A 96 -12.90 -0.55 18.34
C LEU A 96 -11.40 -0.29 18.10
N ALA A 97 -11.01 0.49 17.08
CA ALA A 97 -9.68 1.10 17.11
C ALA A 97 -9.74 2.34 18.02
N GLU A 98 -8.96 2.31 19.08
CA GLU A 98 -8.73 3.42 20.01
C GLU A 98 -8.48 4.72 19.24
N PRO A 99 -8.96 5.88 19.73
CA PRO A 99 -8.78 7.13 19.02
C PRO A 99 -7.28 7.33 18.82
N HIS A 100 -6.85 7.36 17.55
CA HIS A 100 -5.57 7.96 17.17
C HIS A 100 -5.53 9.29 17.93
N CYS A 101 -4.46 9.51 18.70
CA CYS A 101 -4.24 10.67 19.58
C CYS A 101 -4.10 12.00 18.81
N GLN A 102 -4.89 12.18 17.75
CA GLN A 102 -5.00 13.39 16.93
C GLN A 102 -5.75 14.52 17.65
N PHE A 103 -6.28 14.26 18.86
CA PHE A 103 -6.83 15.26 19.75
C PHE A 103 -6.09 15.24 21.09
N VAL A 104 -5.01 16.01 21.18
CA VAL A 104 -4.53 16.53 22.46
C VAL A 104 -5.36 17.78 22.76
N LEU A 105 -6.24 17.70 23.76
CA LEU A 105 -6.93 18.85 24.37
C LEU A 105 -6.00 19.62 25.30
#